data_AF-A0A9Q3R2Y9-F1
#
_entry.id   AF-A0A9Q3R2Y9-F1
#
_cell.length_a   1.000
_cell.length_b   1.000
_cell.length_c   1.000
_cell.angle_alpha   90.00
_cell.angle_beta   90.00
_cell.angle_gamma   90.00
#
_symmetry.space_group_name_H-M   'P 1'
#
loop_
_entity.id
_entity.type
_entity.pdbx_description
1 polymer ?
#
loop_
_entity_poly.entity_id
_entity_poly.type
_entity_poly.pdbx_seq_one_letter_code
_entity_poly.pdbx_strand_id
1 'polypeptide(L)'
;MSGARSAAMAQNRDQAMAHMNATTHRLGYSRALSAAAVLSVAMLSGCAGPHDQLTTGGIPDDYRARHPIIVTEAEQTVDIPVASTDRRLTIAQRDLIRGFAANYISRASGPVYVLSPQGSPNSAAAFQLRNQVRAELTTRGISSSKIINTSYAAAGAGDAAPIRLSFTGTTAITTQCGQWPKDISNDFANQNYYNFGCASQNNLAAQIANPEDLVAPRGMTPIDAQRRNNAIQEYRTTSTTIEDAGDSGF
;
A
#
# COMPACT_ATOMS: atom_id res chain seq x y z
N MET A 1 52.13 44.79 15.38
CA MET A 1 53.34 45.44 15.90
C MET A 1 54.02 44.48 16.86
N SER A 2 55.35 44.38 16.74
CA SER A 2 56.30 43.74 17.67
C SER A 2 56.06 42.25 17.94
N GLY A 3 56.91 41.33 17.47
CA GLY A 3 58.37 41.36 17.66
C GLY A 3 58.69 40.87 19.07
N ALA A 4 59.78 40.19 19.38
CA ALA A 4 60.92 39.67 18.66
C ALA A 4 61.84 39.12 19.77
N ARG A 5 62.77 38.21 19.41
CA ARG A 5 64.06 38.00 20.10
C ARG A 5 63.98 37.25 21.45
N SER A 6 64.97 36.44 21.85
CA SER A 6 66.32 36.25 21.36
C SER A 6 66.97 35.00 21.98
N ALA A 7 67.95 34.44 21.25
CA ALA A 7 69.30 34.03 21.68
C ALA A 7 69.44 32.89 22.72
N ALA A 8 70.50 32.08 22.79
CA ALA A 8 71.70 31.80 21.98
C ALA A 8 72.33 30.54 22.64
N MET A 9 72.77 29.54 21.88
CA MET A 9 74.18 29.30 21.51
C MET A 9 75.10 28.86 22.68
N ALA A 10 75.51 27.58 22.66
CA ALA A 10 76.82 27.05 23.08
C ALA A 10 76.77 25.52 22.84
N GLN A 11 77.37 24.94 21.80
CA GLN A 11 78.78 24.84 21.40
C GLN A 11 79.60 23.82 22.23
N ASN A 12 80.25 22.93 21.47
CA ASN A 12 81.38 22.06 21.77
C ASN A 12 81.13 20.72 22.47
N ARG A 13 81.33 19.63 21.70
CA ARG A 13 82.55 18.79 21.74
C ARG A 13 82.36 17.62 20.76
N ASP A 14 83.08 17.60 19.65
CA ASP A 14 84.39 16.94 19.50
C ASP A 14 84.35 15.42 19.70
N GLN A 15 84.80 14.75 18.62
CA GLN A 15 85.41 13.41 18.57
C GLN A 15 84.47 12.19 18.63
N ALA A 16 84.23 11.57 17.47
CA ALA A 16 85.06 10.44 17.02
C ALA A 16 84.58 9.97 15.64
N MET A 17 85.50 10.03 14.68
CA MET A 17 85.35 9.36 13.39
C MET A 17 85.30 7.85 13.63
N ALA A 18 84.11 7.26 13.56
CA ALA A 18 83.97 5.84 13.30
C ALA A 18 83.47 5.70 11.86
N HIS A 19 84.39 5.39 10.95
CA HIS A 19 84.06 4.87 9.64
C HIS A 19 83.26 3.56 9.82
N MET A 20 81.93 3.66 9.82
CA MET A 20 81.07 2.50 9.62
C MET A 20 81.23 2.09 8.16
N ASN A 21 82.05 1.04 7.98
CA ASN A 21 82.09 0.27 6.74
C ASN A 21 80.67 -0.17 6.42
N ALA A 22 80.05 0.48 5.43
CA ALA A 22 78.83 0.00 4.80
C ALA A 22 79.19 -1.25 4.00
N THR A 23 79.18 -2.41 4.66
CA THR A 23 79.02 -3.70 3.99
C THR A 23 77.64 -3.70 3.37
N THR A 24 77.58 -3.23 2.12
CA THR A 24 76.47 -3.49 1.22
C THR A 24 76.44 -4.99 0.97
N HIS A 25 75.79 -5.73 1.86
CA HIS A 25 75.29 -7.05 1.52
C HIS A 25 74.31 -6.83 0.37
N ARG A 26 74.79 -7.08 -0.85
CA ARG A 26 73.92 -7.39 -1.98
C ARG A 26 73.17 -8.65 -1.55
N LEU A 27 72.03 -8.48 -0.88
CA LEU A 27 70.98 -9.48 -0.95
C LEU A 27 70.61 -9.52 -2.43
N GLY A 28 71.23 -10.46 -3.14
CA GLY A 28 70.71 -10.95 -4.40
C GLY A 28 69.36 -11.56 -4.08
N TYR A 29 68.34 -10.72 -3.94
CA TYR A 29 66.96 -11.12 -4.04
C TYR A 29 66.83 -11.69 -5.44
N SER A 30 66.94 -13.01 -5.52
CA SER A 30 66.67 -13.78 -6.70
C SER A 30 65.33 -13.29 -7.25
N ARG A 31 65.31 -12.88 -8.52
CA ARG A 31 64.09 -12.41 -9.20
C ARG A 31 62.90 -13.36 -9.00
N ALA A 32 63.18 -14.64 -8.73
CA ALA A 32 62.22 -15.66 -8.34
C ALA A 32 61.51 -15.40 -7.00
N LEU A 33 62.20 -14.90 -5.97
CA LEU A 33 61.61 -14.59 -4.65
C LEU A 33 60.73 -13.33 -4.70
N SER A 34 61.12 -12.33 -5.48
CA SER A 34 60.30 -11.14 -5.74
C SER A 34 59.06 -11.48 -6.58
N ALA A 35 59.19 -12.38 -7.57
CA ALA A 35 58.06 -12.85 -8.38
C ALA A 35 57.06 -13.68 -7.57
N ALA A 36 57.54 -14.55 -6.66
CA ALA A 36 56.68 -15.35 -5.79
C ALA A 36 55.89 -14.48 -4.80
N ALA A 37 56.50 -13.41 -4.27
CA ALA A 37 55.82 -12.46 -3.41
C ALA A 37 54.73 -11.66 -4.14
N VAL A 38 54.98 -11.23 -5.39
CA VAL A 38 53.97 -10.53 -6.20
C VAL A 38 52.82 -11.45 -6.58
N LEU A 39 53.10 -12.71 -6.91
CA LEU A 39 52.06 -13.70 -7.25
C LEU A 39 51.16 -14.05 -6.04
N SER A 40 51.73 -14.12 -4.84
CA SER A 40 50.97 -14.38 -3.61
C SER A 40 50.11 -13.18 -3.19
N VAL A 41 50.57 -11.94 -3.39
CA VAL A 41 49.73 -10.74 -3.19
C VAL A 41 48.60 -10.67 -4.22
N ALA A 42 48.85 -11.03 -5.49
CA ALA A 42 47.82 -11.07 -6.53
C ALA A 42 46.76 -12.16 -6.29
N MET A 43 47.12 -13.28 -5.66
CA MET A 43 46.15 -14.31 -5.27
C MET A 43 45.31 -13.89 -4.05
N LEU A 44 45.78 -12.98 -3.21
CA LEU A 44 45.01 -12.45 -2.07
C LEU A 44 44.03 -11.33 -2.46
N SER A 45 44.21 -10.64 -3.59
CA SER A 45 43.28 -9.59 -4.04
C SER A 45 41.92 -10.11 -4.54
N GLY A 46 41.74 -11.43 -4.65
CA GLY A 46 40.47 -12.05 -5.07
C GLY A 46 39.39 -12.12 -3.98
N CYS A 47 39.73 -11.86 -2.72
CA CYS A 47 38.78 -11.97 -1.59
C CYS A 47 38.18 -10.62 -1.14
N ALA A 48 38.60 -9.50 -1.73
CA ALA A 48 37.92 -8.23 -1.53
C ALA A 48 36.78 -8.13 -2.55
N GLY A 49 35.66 -8.80 -2.24
CA GLY A 49 34.39 -8.52 -2.91
C GLY A 49 34.02 -7.03 -2.76
N PRO A 50 33.08 -6.51 -3.58
CA PRO A 50 32.62 -5.14 -3.46
C PRO A 50 32.31 -4.83 -2.00
N HIS A 51 32.89 -3.77 -1.44
CA HIS A 51 32.59 -3.34 -0.08
C HIS A 51 31.09 -3.14 0.05
N ASP A 52 30.44 -3.93 0.91
CA ASP A 52 29.04 -3.74 1.24
C ASP A 52 28.87 -2.36 1.87
N GLN A 53 28.32 -1.44 1.10
CA GLN A 53 27.85 -0.15 1.55
C GLN A 53 26.59 -0.39 2.41
N LEU A 54 26.76 -0.95 3.61
CA LEU A 54 25.72 -1.10 4.62
C LEU A 54 25.36 0.28 5.19
N THR A 55 24.74 1.12 4.37
CA THR A 55 24.06 2.33 4.81
C THR A 55 22.73 1.91 5.41
N THR A 56 22.71 1.66 6.72
CA THR A 56 21.52 1.21 7.47
C THR A 56 20.51 2.33 7.75
N GLY A 57 20.48 3.38 6.92
CA GLY A 57 19.63 4.55 7.11
C GLY A 57 18.31 4.56 6.32
N GLY A 58 18.16 3.71 5.31
CA GLY A 58 16.92 3.63 4.54
C GLY A 58 16.94 2.46 3.58
N ILE A 59 15.85 1.70 3.51
CA ILE A 59 15.64 0.73 2.43
C ILE A 59 15.52 1.57 1.15
N PRO A 60 16.50 1.54 0.23
CA PRO A 60 16.45 2.39 -0.97
C PRO A 60 15.28 2.03 -1.90
N ASP A 61 14.64 0.89 -1.63
CA ASP A 61 13.70 0.19 -2.47
C ASP A 61 12.51 -0.33 -1.63
N ASP A 62 11.74 0.62 -1.08
CA ASP A 62 10.51 0.34 -0.34
C ASP A 62 9.40 -0.08 -1.31
N TYR A 63 8.75 -1.22 -1.03
CA TYR A 63 7.61 -1.71 -1.80
C TYR A 63 6.46 -0.71 -1.83
N ARG A 64 6.33 0.17 -0.83
CA ARG A 64 5.28 1.19 -0.79
C ARG A 64 5.47 2.26 -1.86
N ALA A 65 6.72 2.59 -2.19
CA ALA A 65 7.03 3.53 -3.26
C ALA A 65 6.84 2.88 -4.65
N ARG A 66 7.13 1.59 -4.77
CA ARG A 66 6.96 0.82 -6.01
C ARG A 66 5.52 0.44 -6.32
N HIS A 67 4.76 0.07 -5.29
CA HIS A 67 3.35 -0.30 -5.36
C HIS A 67 2.52 0.66 -4.49
N PRO A 68 2.44 1.95 -4.87
CA PRO A 68 1.68 2.92 -4.11
C PRO A 68 0.20 2.57 -4.18
N ILE A 69 -0.51 2.85 -3.09
CA ILE A 69 -1.97 2.85 -3.10
C ILE A 69 -2.37 4.26 -3.50
N ILE A 70 -2.99 4.38 -4.66
CA ILE A 70 -3.47 5.64 -5.20
C ILE A 70 -4.99 5.70 -5.10
N VAL A 71 -5.49 6.91 -4.86
CA VAL A 71 -6.90 7.21 -4.75
C VAL A 71 -7.37 7.75 -6.10
N THR A 72 -8.34 7.08 -6.72
CA THR A 72 -8.88 7.44 -8.04
C THR A 72 -10.39 7.29 -8.05
N GLU A 73 -11.05 7.85 -9.06
CA GLU A 73 -12.45 7.55 -9.33
C GLU A 73 -12.60 6.30 -10.19
N ALA A 74 -13.59 5.46 -9.87
CA ALA A 74 -13.98 4.31 -10.67
C ALA A 74 -15.50 4.12 -10.65
N GLU A 75 -16.04 3.56 -11.73
CA GLU A 75 -17.44 3.17 -11.79
C GLU A 75 -17.69 1.95 -10.90
N GLN A 76 -18.67 2.06 -10.00
CA GLN A 76 -19.15 0.97 -9.17
C GLN A 76 -20.51 0.52 -9.69
N THR A 77 -20.63 -0.78 -9.99
CA THR A 77 -21.85 -1.34 -10.58
C THR A 77 -22.38 -2.50 -9.75
N VAL A 78 -23.71 -2.61 -9.68
CA VAL A 78 -24.41 -3.75 -9.09
C VAL A 78 -25.58 -4.11 -10.00
N ASP A 79 -25.62 -5.37 -10.44
CA ASP A 79 -26.69 -5.91 -11.27
C ASP A 79 -27.75 -6.60 -10.40
N ILE A 80 -28.98 -6.12 -10.49
CA ILE A 80 -30.15 -6.66 -9.79
C ILE A 80 -30.84 -7.63 -10.75
N PRO A 81 -30.82 -8.95 -10.49
CA PRO A 81 -31.51 -9.91 -11.34
C PRO A 81 -33.01 -9.68 -11.28
N VAL A 82 -33.70 -9.74 -12.42
CA VAL A 82 -35.15 -9.55 -12.51
C VAL A 82 -35.76 -10.67 -13.34
N ALA A 83 -36.70 -11.42 -12.79
CA ALA A 83 -37.49 -12.37 -13.55
C ALA A 83 -38.61 -11.66 -14.34
N SER A 84 -39.04 -12.25 -15.45
CA SER A 84 -40.16 -11.70 -16.25
C SER A 84 -41.49 -11.65 -15.49
N THR A 85 -41.65 -12.47 -14.45
CA THR A 85 -42.83 -12.53 -13.59
C THR A 85 -42.74 -11.63 -12.36
N ASP A 86 -41.59 -11.02 -12.08
CA ASP A 86 -41.41 -10.21 -10.89
C ASP A 86 -42.32 -8.98 -10.91
N ARG A 87 -43.02 -8.77 -9.79
CA ARG A 87 -43.85 -7.58 -9.56
C ARG A 87 -43.38 -6.73 -8.39
N ARG A 88 -42.54 -7.31 -7.52
CA ARG A 88 -42.03 -6.66 -6.31
C ARG A 88 -40.59 -7.05 -6.06
N LEU A 89 -39.82 -6.15 -5.46
CA LEU A 89 -38.47 -6.46 -5.02
C LEU A 89 -38.48 -7.54 -3.94
N THR A 90 -37.72 -8.61 -4.16
CA THR A 90 -37.44 -9.67 -3.19
C THR A 90 -36.58 -9.14 -2.04
N ILE A 91 -36.51 -9.90 -0.93
CA ILE A 91 -35.66 -9.54 0.21
C ILE A 91 -34.20 -9.43 -0.23
N ALA A 92 -33.70 -10.42 -0.99
CA ALA A 92 -32.34 -10.42 -1.51
C ALA A 92 -32.04 -9.21 -2.41
N GLN A 93 -32.96 -8.83 -3.30
CA GLN A 93 -32.79 -7.63 -4.15
C GLN A 93 -32.76 -6.34 -3.31
N ARG A 94 -33.59 -6.24 -2.26
CA ARG A 94 -33.58 -5.09 -1.33
C ARG A 94 -32.27 -5.01 -0.54
N ASP A 95 -31.74 -6.14 -0.13
CA ASP A 95 -30.45 -6.20 0.59
C ASP A 95 -29.28 -5.79 -0.32
N LEU A 96 -29.29 -6.21 -1.59
CA LEU A 96 -28.34 -5.72 -2.60
C LEU A 96 -28.42 -4.20 -2.76
N ILE A 97 -29.63 -3.64 -2.88
CA ILE A 97 -29.84 -2.19 -2.98
C ILE A 97 -29.38 -1.48 -1.70
N ARG A 98 -29.60 -2.07 -0.52
CA ARG A 98 -29.12 -1.51 0.75
C ARG A 98 -27.60 -1.45 0.81
N GLY A 99 -26.92 -2.53 0.42
CA GLY A 99 -25.45 -2.57 0.36
C GLY A 99 -24.90 -1.55 -0.64
N PHE A 100 -25.51 -1.45 -1.81
CA PHE A 100 -25.17 -0.43 -2.81
C PHE A 100 -25.34 1.00 -2.26
N ALA A 101 -26.47 1.28 -1.62
CA ALA A 101 -26.76 2.60 -1.06
C ALA A 101 -25.78 3.00 0.05
N ALA A 102 -25.40 2.05 0.92
CA ALA A 102 -24.39 2.29 1.95
C ALA A 102 -23.03 2.67 1.33
N ASN A 103 -22.60 1.95 0.29
CA ASN A 103 -21.38 2.28 -0.44
C ASN A 103 -21.47 3.66 -1.11
N TYR A 104 -22.59 3.98 -1.76
CA TYR A 104 -22.84 5.27 -2.41
C TYR A 104 -22.68 6.43 -1.42
N ILE A 105 -23.32 6.35 -0.24
CA ILE A 105 -23.27 7.42 0.76
C ILE A 105 -21.84 7.68 1.24
N SER A 106 -21.01 6.63 1.31
CA SER A 106 -19.63 6.74 1.81
C SER A 106 -18.59 7.17 0.75
N ARG A 107 -18.85 6.99 -0.54
CA ARG A 107 -17.81 7.08 -1.60
C ARG A 107 -18.20 7.86 -2.85
N ALA A 108 -19.47 8.22 -3.05
CA ALA A 108 -19.93 8.74 -4.33
C ALA A 108 -19.57 10.20 -4.57
N SER A 109 -19.11 10.51 -5.79
CA SER A 109 -18.87 11.88 -6.26
C SER A 109 -19.98 12.42 -7.18
N GLY A 110 -20.94 11.57 -7.61
CA GLY A 110 -21.94 11.91 -8.62
C GLY A 110 -23.37 11.35 -8.39
N PRO A 111 -24.23 11.39 -9.42
CA PRO A 111 -25.56 10.77 -9.36
C PRO A 111 -25.49 9.24 -9.38
N VAL A 112 -26.57 8.60 -8.92
CA VAL A 112 -26.82 7.17 -9.16
C VAL A 112 -27.57 7.02 -10.47
N TYR A 113 -27.08 6.16 -11.35
CA TYR A 113 -27.79 5.73 -12.53
C TYR A 113 -28.51 4.42 -12.25
N VAL A 114 -29.80 4.39 -12.56
CA VAL A 114 -30.63 3.18 -12.58
C VAL A 114 -30.88 2.84 -14.04
N LEU A 115 -30.13 1.88 -14.57
CA LEU A 115 -30.22 1.46 -15.96
C LEU A 115 -31.20 0.28 -16.09
N SER A 116 -32.29 0.49 -16.83
CA SER A 116 -33.28 -0.55 -17.14
C SER A 116 -33.01 -1.16 -18.53
N PRO A 117 -33.11 -2.48 -18.69
CA PRO A 117 -32.91 -3.14 -19.98
C PRO A 117 -34.08 -2.88 -20.94
N GLN A 118 -33.77 -2.76 -22.22
CA GLN A 118 -34.72 -2.73 -23.33
C GLN A 118 -34.51 -3.91 -24.27
N GLY A 119 -35.60 -4.45 -24.84
CA GLY A 119 -35.54 -5.53 -25.83
C GLY A 119 -35.41 -6.95 -25.25
N SER A 120 -35.27 -7.11 -23.93
CA SER A 120 -35.28 -8.41 -23.26
C SER A 120 -36.71 -8.86 -22.89
N PRO A 121 -36.96 -10.18 -22.72
CA PRO A 121 -38.27 -10.71 -22.32
C PRO A 121 -38.80 -10.18 -20.99
N ASN A 122 -37.90 -9.76 -20.09
CA ASN A 122 -38.22 -9.23 -18.76
C ASN A 122 -38.21 -7.68 -18.70
N SER A 123 -38.04 -6.99 -19.84
CA SER A 123 -37.94 -5.52 -19.88
C SER A 123 -39.13 -4.82 -19.21
N ALA A 124 -40.36 -5.27 -19.45
CA ALA A 124 -41.56 -4.73 -18.80
C ALA A 124 -41.54 -4.88 -17.27
N ALA A 125 -41.11 -6.02 -16.75
CA ALA A 125 -40.97 -6.25 -15.31
C ALA A 125 -39.87 -5.35 -14.72
N ALA A 126 -38.72 -5.23 -15.39
CA ALA A 126 -37.64 -4.36 -14.98
C ALA A 126 -38.06 -2.87 -14.95
N PHE A 127 -38.81 -2.42 -15.96
CA PHE A 127 -39.38 -1.06 -15.99
C PHE A 127 -40.37 -0.80 -14.86
N GLN A 128 -41.13 -1.79 -14.40
CA GLN A 128 -42.02 -1.64 -13.24
C GLN A 128 -41.21 -1.60 -11.93
N LEU A 129 -40.23 -2.50 -11.79
CA LEU A 129 -39.40 -2.59 -10.59
C LEU A 129 -38.48 -1.39 -10.39
N ARG A 130 -38.06 -0.68 -11.46
CA ARG A 130 -37.18 0.50 -11.35
C ARG A 130 -37.72 1.56 -10.37
N ASN A 131 -39.05 1.71 -10.30
CA ASN A 131 -39.68 2.67 -9.39
C ASN A 131 -39.55 2.23 -7.93
N GLN A 132 -39.62 0.93 -7.66
CA GLN A 132 -39.38 0.36 -6.33
C GLN A 132 -37.91 0.45 -5.94
N VAL A 133 -37.00 0.22 -6.91
CA VAL A 133 -35.55 0.41 -6.71
C VAL A 133 -35.25 1.85 -6.32
N ARG A 134 -35.80 2.82 -7.07
CA ARG A 134 -35.68 4.25 -6.75
C ARG A 134 -36.24 4.57 -5.36
N ALA A 135 -37.41 4.02 -5.00
CA ALA A 135 -38.00 4.23 -3.68
C ALA A 135 -37.15 3.66 -2.53
N GLU A 136 -36.57 2.46 -2.73
CA GLU A 136 -35.65 1.85 -1.77
C GLU A 136 -34.39 2.71 -1.61
N LEU A 137 -33.76 3.14 -2.71
CA LEU A 137 -32.59 4.04 -2.68
C LEU A 137 -32.90 5.34 -1.91
N THR A 138 -34.07 5.97 -2.14
CA THR A 138 -34.48 7.17 -1.40
C THR A 138 -34.70 6.92 0.08
N THR A 139 -35.25 5.75 0.44
CA THR A 139 -35.45 5.35 1.85
C THR A 139 -34.12 5.17 2.57
N ARG A 140 -33.04 4.86 1.85
CA ARG A 140 -31.67 4.76 2.38
C ARG A 140 -30.93 6.09 2.46
N GLY A 141 -31.58 7.21 2.11
CA GLY A 141 -31.01 8.56 2.25
C GLY A 141 -30.41 9.14 0.97
N ILE A 142 -30.54 8.47 -0.17
CA ILE A 142 -30.11 9.02 -1.46
C ILE A 142 -31.17 10.01 -1.94
N SER A 143 -30.78 11.28 -2.14
CA SER A 143 -31.70 12.29 -2.65
C SER A 143 -32.32 11.86 -3.98
N SER A 144 -33.64 12.03 -4.09
CA SER A 144 -34.39 11.70 -5.29
C SER A 144 -33.92 12.48 -6.54
N SER A 145 -33.31 13.66 -6.35
CA SER A 145 -32.70 14.46 -7.41
C SER A 145 -31.38 13.90 -7.94
N LYS A 146 -30.69 13.06 -7.16
CA LYS A 146 -29.44 12.39 -7.56
C LYS A 146 -29.65 11.05 -8.25
N ILE A 147 -30.89 10.56 -8.33
CA ILE A 147 -31.20 9.27 -8.96
C ILE A 147 -31.71 9.50 -10.37
N ILE A 148 -30.92 9.10 -11.36
CA ILE A 148 -31.19 9.24 -12.79
C ILE A 148 -31.59 7.88 -13.36
N ASN A 149 -32.79 7.80 -13.91
CA ASN A 149 -33.22 6.61 -14.63
C ASN A 149 -32.76 6.69 -16.08
N THR A 150 -32.04 5.69 -16.54
CA THR A 150 -31.66 5.53 -17.95
C THR A 150 -31.94 4.10 -18.39
N SER A 151 -31.59 3.76 -19.62
CA SER A 151 -31.85 2.46 -20.19
C SER A 151 -30.72 2.02 -21.11
N TYR A 152 -30.56 0.71 -21.26
CA TYR A 152 -29.58 0.11 -22.16
C TYR A 152 -30.24 -0.98 -23.01
N ALA A 153 -29.70 -1.26 -24.19
CA ALA A 153 -30.15 -2.36 -25.02
C ALA A 153 -29.62 -3.69 -24.45
N ALA A 154 -30.52 -4.63 -24.14
CA ALA A 154 -30.12 -5.96 -23.70
C ALA A 154 -29.41 -6.71 -24.84
N ALA A 155 -28.32 -7.38 -24.52
CA ALA A 155 -27.58 -8.21 -25.47
C ALA A 155 -28.37 -9.50 -25.73
N GLY A 156 -29.17 -9.51 -26.80
CA GLY A 156 -29.92 -10.69 -27.26
C GLY A 156 -31.34 -10.80 -26.69
N ALA A 157 -32.25 -11.37 -27.50
CA ALA A 157 -33.68 -11.48 -27.17
C ALA A 157 -34.02 -12.68 -26.26
N GLY A 158 -33.05 -13.54 -25.92
CA GLY A 158 -33.29 -14.80 -25.21
C GLY A 158 -33.22 -14.72 -23.69
N ASP A 159 -32.36 -13.86 -23.14
CA ASP A 159 -32.02 -13.88 -21.71
C ASP A 159 -32.67 -12.74 -20.92
N ALA A 160 -33.06 -13.03 -19.69
CA ALA A 160 -33.54 -12.02 -18.75
C ALA A 160 -32.38 -11.09 -18.36
N ALA A 161 -32.51 -9.80 -18.68
CA ALA A 161 -31.48 -8.80 -18.42
C ALA A 161 -31.70 -8.10 -17.05
N PRO A 162 -30.66 -7.84 -16.26
CA PRO A 162 -30.81 -7.23 -14.93
C PRO A 162 -31.13 -5.73 -14.99
N ILE A 163 -31.56 -5.16 -13.86
CA ILE A 163 -31.47 -3.70 -13.65
C ILE A 163 -30.07 -3.42 -13.14
N ARG A 164 -29.32 -2.55 -13.82
CA ARG A 164 -27.98 -2.14 -13.37
C ARG A 164 -28.06 -0.86 -12.55
N LEU A 165 -27.47 -0.87 -11.37
CA LEU A 165 -27.18 0.32 -10.60
C LEU A 165 -25.74 0.71 -10.84
N SER A 166 -25.47 1.99 -11.11
CA SER A 166 -24.10 2.49 -11.17
C SER A 166 -23.93 3.87 -10.58
N PHE A 167 -22.73 4.14 -10.08
CA PHE A 167 -22.28 5.47 -9.69
C PHE A 167 -20.76 5.56 -9.84
N THR A 168 -20.26 6.78 -9.99
CA THR A 168 -18.83 7.06 -9.89
C THR A 168 -18.49 7.39 -8.45
N GLY A 169 -17.47 6.74 -7.91
CA GLY A 169 -16.98 6.99 -6.57
C GLY A 169 -15.49 6.79 -6.43
N THR A 170 -14.97 7.31 -5.34
CA THR A 170 -13.56 7.18 -4.99
C THR A 170 -13.23 5.73 -4.61
N THR A 171 -12.15 5.20 -5.17
CA THR A 171 -11.61 3.87 -4.91
C THR A 171 -10.10 3.93 -4.64
N ALA A 172 -9.59 2.95 -3.88
CA ALA A 172 -8.17 2.75 -3.67
C ALA A 172 -7.70 1.64 -4.61
N ILE A 173 -6.72 1.93 -5.45
CA ILE A 173 -6.10 0.93 -6.35
C ILE A 173 -4.59 0.98 -6.22
N THR A 174 -3.93 -0.05 -6.72
CA THR A 174 -2.47 -0.08 -6.85
C THR A 174 -2.11 -0.65 -8.21
N THR A 175 -0.81 -0.74 -8.49
CA THR A 175 -0.28 -1.33 -9.72
C THR A 175 -0.63 -2.82 -9.82
N GLN A 176 -0.84 -3.30 -11.04
CA GLN A 176 -1.05 -4.72 -11.30
C GLN A 176 0.18 -5.55 -10.89
N CYS A 177 -0.03 -6.62 -10.12
CA CYS A 177 1.02 -7.56 -9.74
C CYS A 177 1.41 -8.51 -10.88
N GLY A 178 2.55 -9.17 -10.73
CA GLY A 178 3.00 -10.24 -11.63
C GLY A 178 4.00 -9.78 -12.70
N GLN A 179 4.62 -8.63 -12.49
CA GLN A 179 5.68 -8.13 -13.36
C GLN A 179 7.04 -8.65 -12.86
N TRP A 180 7.80 -9.34 -13.72
CA TRP A 180 9.10 -9.92 -13.36
C TRP A 180 10.21 -9.34 -14.25
N PRO A 181 10.59 -8.06 -14.08
CA PRO A 181 11.59 -7.40 -14.93
C PRO A 181 13.02 -7.93 -14.71
N LYS A 182 13.26 -8.62 -13.59
CA LYS A 182 14.53 -9.27 -13.24
C LYS A 182 14.24 -10.65 -12.67
N ASP A 183 15.17 -11.56 -12.89
CA ASP A 183 15.15 -12.89 -12.28
C ASP A 183 15.46 -12.78 -10.77
N ILE A 184 14.66 -13.44 -9.95
CA ILE A 184 14.84 -13.49 -8.49
C ILE A 184 15.98 -14.41 -8.06
N SER A 185 16.40 -15.34 -8.92
CA SER A 185 17.38 -16.37 -8.57
C SER A 185 18.84 -15.87 -8.60
N ASN A 186 19.09 -14.78 -9.33
CA ASN A 186 20.44 -14.22 -9.54
C ASN A 186 20.67 -12.89 -8.80
N ASP A 187 19.82 -12.56 -7.82
CA ASP A 187 20.03 -11.41 -6.94
C ASP A 187 20.60 -11.88 -5.59
N PHE A 188 21.88 -11.64 -5.37
CA PHE A 188 22.57 -11.94 -4.11
C PHE A 188 22.57 -10.75 -3.15
N ALA A 189 22.00 -9.61 -3.56
CA ALA A 189 21.78 -8.50 -2.66
C ALA A 189 20.56 -8.82 -1.78
N ASN A 190 20.65 -8.56 -0.48
CA ASN A 190 19.52 -8.72 0.45
C ASN A 190 18.50 -7.57 0.27
N GLN A 191 17.93 -7.46 -0.94
CA GLN A 191 17.01 -6.42 -1.37
C GLN A 191 15.63 -7.00 -1.71
N ASN A 192 14.62 -6.13 -1.73
CA ASN A 192 13.26 -6.52 -2.08
C ASN A 192 13.16 -6.80 -3.58
N TYR A 193 12.80 -8.03 -3.98
CA TYR A 193 12.48 -8.33 -5.37
C TYR A 193 11.29 -7.49 -5.88
N TYR A 194 11.15 -7.34 -7.20
CA TYR A 194 10.21 -6.37 -7.78
C TYR A 194 8.76 -6.50 -7.26
N ASN A 195 8.20 -7.71 -7.24
CA ASN A 195 6.82 -7.95 -6.78
C ASN A 195 6.66 -8.00 -5.25
N PHE A 196 7.72 -7.80 -4.47
CA PHE A 196 7.65 -7.83 -3.01
C PHE A 196 6.63 -6.77 -2.53
N GLY A 197 5.71 -7.17 -1.64
CA GLY A 197 4.67 -6.29 -1.10
C GLY A 197 3.49 -6.00 -2.05
N CYS A 198 3.54 -6.35 -3.34
CA CYS A 198 2.45 -6.04 -4.29
C CYS A 198 1.11 -6.66 -3.87
N ALA A 199 1.09 -7.94 -3.48
CA ALA A 199 -0.11 -8.62 -3.01
C ALA A 199 -0.67 -7.98 -1.73
N SER A 200 0.21 -7.61 -0.80
CA SER A 200 -0.16 -6.93 0.44
C SER A 200 -0.82 -5.57 0.15
N GLN A 201 -0.24 -4.77 -0.75
CA GLN A 201 -0.78 -3.46 -1.14
C GLN A 201 -2.13 -3.60 -1.87
N ASN A 202 -2.29 -4.60 -2.74
CA ASN A 202 -3.56 -4.88 -3.41
C ASN A 202 -4.65 -5.29 -2.42
N ASN A 203 -4.33 -6.21 -1.49
CA ASN A 203 -5.28 -6.66 -0.49
C ASN A 203 -5.63 -5.53 0.50
N LEU A 204 -4.68 -4.68 0.86
CA LEU A 204 -4.95 -3.49 1.67
C LEU A 204 -5.87 -2.53 0.94
N ALA A 205 -5.57 -2.19 -0.32
CA ALA A 205 -6.40 -1.33 -1.15
C ALA A 205 -7.84 -1.83 -1.27
N ALA A 206 -8.04 -3.15 -1.45
CA ALA A 206 -9.36 -3.78 -1.52
C ALA A 206 -10.14 -3.75 -0.19
N GLN A 207 -9.43 -3.77 0.95
CA GLN A 207 -10.04 -3.75 2.29
C GLN A 207 -10.37 -2.34 2.79
N ILE A 208 -9.86 -1.29 2.14
CA ILE A 208 -10.09 0.09 2.57
C ILE A 208 -11.57 0.45 2.41
N ALA A 209 -12.19 0.78 3.53
CA ALA A 209 -13.60 1.15 3.60
C ALA A 209 -13.87 2.55 3.02
N ASN A 210 -12.97 3.51 3.24
CA ASN A 210 -13.01 4.84 2.62
C ASN A 210 -11.62 5.24 2.09
N PRO A 211 -11.42 5.27 0.77
CA PRO A 211 -10.15 5.65 0.16
C PRO A 211 -9.67 7.06 0.50
N GLU A 212 -10.57 8.00 0.80
CA GLU A 212 -10.21 9.39 1.10
C GLU A 212 -9.39 9.53 2.39
N ASP A 213 -9.51 8.55 3.30
CA ASP A 213 -8.73 8.49 4.55
C ASP A 213 -7.22 8.34 4.28
N LEU A 214 -6.82 7.91 3.08
CA LEU A 214 -5.41 7.86 2.65
C LEU A 214 -4.85 9.24 2.27
N VAL A 215 -5.71 10.19 1.90
CA VAL A 215 -5.31 11.54 1.48
C VAL A 215 -5.25 12.47 2.68
N ALA A 216 -6.28 12.43 3.52
CA ALA A 216 -6.36 13.25 4.74
C ALA A 216 -7.19 12.53 5.82
N PRO A 217 -6.89 12.75 7.11
CA PRO A 217 -7.75 12.29 8.17
C PRO A 217 -9.11 13.00 8.09
N ARG A 218 -10.17 12.31 8.49
CA ARG A 218 -11.50 12.92 8.65
C ARG A 218 -11.47 14.02 9.70
N GLY A 219 -12.41 14.96 9.60
CA GLY A 219 -12.61 15.99 10.61
C GLY A 219 -12.81 15.35 11.99
N MET A 220 -11.88 15.60 12.91
CA MET A 220 -11.98 15.09 14.28
C MET A 220 -12.99 15.93 15.07
N THR A 221 -13.85 15.27 15.83
CA THR A 221 -14.67 15.96 16.82
C THR A 221 -13.85 16.25 18.08
N PRO A 222 -14.18 17.29 18.85
CA PRO A 222 -13.57 17.53 20.16
C PRO A 222 -13.72 16.32 21.08
N ILE A 223 -12.76 16.16 21.99
CA ILE A 223 -12.78 15.11 23.00
C ILE A 223 -13.98 15.26 23.94
N ASP A 224 -14.82 14.21 24.04
CA ASP A 224 -15.78 14.07 25.13
C ASP A 224 -15.08 13.37 26.31
N ALA A 225 -14.51 14.17 27.21
CA ALA A 225 -13.78 13.67 28.36
C ALA A 225 -14.68 12.88 29.31
N GLN A 226 -15.96 13.25 29.45
CA GLN A 226 -16.90 12.59 30.34
C GLN A 226 -17.23 11.19 29.83
N ARG A 227 -17.55 11.04 28.54
CA ARG A 227 -17.80 9.73 27.92
C ARG A 227 -16.57 8.83 27.97
N ARG A 228 -15.37 9.37 27.73
CA ARG A 228 -14.12 8.62 27.85
C ARG A 228 -13.87 8.15 29.27
N ASN A 229 -14.10 9.00 30.27
CA ASN A 229 -13.95 8.61 31.67
C ASN A 229 -14.96 7.52 32.05
N ASN A 230 -16.22 7.63 31.61
CA ASN A 230 -17.24 6.61 31.85
C ASN A 230 -16.84 5.25 31.25
N ALA A 231 -16.35 5.23 30.01
CA ALA A 231 -15.88 3.99 29.37
C ALA A 231 -14.65 3.38 30.08
N ILE A 232 -13.73 4.21 30.57
CA ILE A 232 -12.58 3.75 31.36
C ILE A 232 -13.06 3.18 32.71
N GLN A 233 -14.02 3.82 33.37
CA GLN A 233 -14.59 3.32 34.62
C GLN A 233 -15.29 1.98 34.38
N GLU A 234 -16.14 1.89 33.35
CA GLU A 234 -16.77 0.64 32.95
C GLU A 234 -15.75 -0.47 32.71
N TYR A 235 -14.69 -0.23 31.92
CA TYR A 235 -13.63 -1.22 31.71
C TYR A 235 -12.92 -1.65 33.01
N ARG A 236 -12.81 -0.77 34.00
CA ARG A 236 -12.16 -1.06 35.29
C ARG A 236 -13.07 -1.79 36.27
N THR A 237 -14.35 -1.45 36.29
CA THR A 237 -15.31 -1.98 37.27
C THR A 237 -16.07 -3.18 36.79
N THR A 238 -16.22 -3.34 35.47
CA THR A 238 -16.93 -4.46 34.88
C THR A 238 -16.04 -5.70 34.92
N SER A 239 -16.27 -6.55 35.92
CA SER A 239 -15.83 -7.93 35.91
C SER A 239 -16.97 -8.79 35.36
N THR A 240 -16.96 -9.10 34.07
CA THR A 240 -17.83 -10.17 33.55
C THR A 240 -17.17 -11.50 33.87
N THR A 241 -17.81 -12.34 34.67
CA THR A 241 -17.42 -13.73 34.78
C THR A 241 -17.96 -14.49 33.56
N ILE A 242 -17.35 -15.62 33.18
CA ILE A 242 -17.82 -16.44 32.05
C ILE A 242 -19.26 -16.92 32.26
N GLU A 243 -19.70 -17.00 33.52
CA GLU A 243 -21.06 -17.38 33.93
C GLU A 243 -22.09 -16.30 33.54
N ASP A 244 -21.72 -15.01 33.58
CA ASP A 244 -22.60 -13.89 33.19
C ASP A 244 -22.79 -13.79 31.68
N ALA A 245 -21.86 -14.33 30.88
CA ALA A 245 -21.94 -14.33 29.42
C ALA A 245 -22.90 -15.41 28.87
N GLY A 246 -23.32 -16.37 29.70
CA GLY A 246 -24.26 -17.43 29.32
C GLY A 246 -25.74 -17.03 29.40
N ASP A 247 -26.06 -15.93 30.09
CA ASP A 247 -27.44 -15.45 30.31
C ASP A 247 -27.85 -14.30 29.36
N SER A 248 -26.95 -13.88 28.46
CA SER A 248 -27.33 -12.99 27.35
C SER A 248 -28.08 -13.80 26.30
N GLY A 249 -29.38 -13.99 26.54
CA GLY A 249 -30.31 -14.65 25.64
C GLY A 249 -30.23 -14.07 24.22
N PHE A 250 -29.60 -14.84 23.35
CA PHE A 250 -29.81 -14.81 21.91
C PHE A 250 -30.89 -15.82 21.55
#